data_AF-A0A9D1TPB0-F1
#
_entry.id   AF-A0A9D1TPB0-F1
#
_cell.length_a   1.000
_cell.length_b   1.000
_cell.length_c   1.000
_cell.angle_alpha   90.00
_cell.angle_beta   90.00
_cell.angle_gamma   90.00
#
_symmetry.space_group_name_H-M   'P 1'
#
loop_
_entity.id
_entity.type
_entity.pdbx_description
1 polymer ?
#
loop_
_entity_poly.entity_id
_entity_poly.type
_entity_poly.pdbx_seq_one_letter_code
_entity_poly.pdbx_strand_id
1 'polypeptide(L)'
;MLRESASHLSGLRCFFEKAACVPSHPRFRARVPAKEKPVIERIDAEKCVGCGTCVSHCPLDALRLDEDGKAFIAYPDDCMTCYLCERFCPSGAIYVHPFREELPPVFPSVPRELGGGA
;
A
#
# COMPACT_ATOMS: atom_id res chain seq x y z
N MET A 1 -1.26 51.62 -17.38
CA MET A 1 -1.29 50.99 -16.04
C MET A 1 -2.72 50.55 -15.76
N LEU A 2 -3.18 49.65 -16.63
CA LEU A 2 -4.59 49.46 -16.98
C LEU A 2 -5.19 48.30 -16.19
N ARG A 3 -6.32 48.59 -15.55
CA ARG A 3 -7.33 47.60 -15.18
C ARG A 3 -7.93 47.05 -16.48
N GLU A 4 -7.63 45.81 -16.83
CA GLU A 4 -8.33 45.11 -17.89
C GLU A 4 -9.00 43.86 -17.34
N SER A 5 -10.32 43.96 -17.29
CA SER A 5 -11.28 42.88 -17.19
C SER A 5 -10.95 41.77 -18.20
N ALA A 6 -10.47 40.62 -17.71
CA ALA A 6 -10.34 39.41 -18.50
C ALA A 6 -11.70 38.70 -18.59
N SER A 7 -12.53 39.19 -19.50
CA SER A 7 -13.70 38.51 -20.04
C SER A 7 -13.27 37.24 -20.78
N HIS A 8 -13.90 36.12 -20.37
CA HIS A 8 -14.20 34.91 -21.14
C HIS A 8 -13.38 34.64 -22.40
N LEU A 9 -12.62 33.55 -22.40
CA LEU A 9 -12.72 32.44 -23.37
C LEU A 9 -11.66 31.36 -23.05
N SER A 10 -12.08 30.10 -23.11
CA SER A 10 -11.25 28.87 -23.07
C SER A 10 -10.39 28.59 -21.82
N GLY A 11 -11.03 28.48 -20.67
CA GLY A 11 -11.18 27.17 -19.99
C GLY A 11 -9.98 26.37 -19.45
N LEU A 12 -8.72 26.79 -19.55
CA LEU A 12 -7.59 26.07 -18.90
C LEU A 12 -6.58 27.06 -18.31
N ARG A 13 -6.83 27.50 -17.08
CA ARG A 13 -5.79 28.14 -16.25
C ARG A 13 -5.09 27.06 -15.42
N CYS A 14 -3.87 26.71 -15.82
CA CYS A 14 -2.93 26.00 -14.97
C CYS A 14 -2.43 26.98 -13.91
N PHE A 15 -3.02 26.94 -12.72
CA PHE A 15 -2.61 27.79 -11.60
C PHE A 15 -1.41 27.12 -10.90
N PHE A 16 -0.22 27.62 -11.20
CA PHE A 16 1.05 27.18 -10.61
C PHE A 16 1.18 27.71 -9.18
N GLU A 17 0.45 27.13 -8.24
CA GLU A 17 0.80 27.23 -6.81
C GLU A 17 0.19 26.06 -6.02
N LYS A 18 0.90 24.92 -6.07
CA LYS A 18 0.84 23.76 -5.16
C LYS A 18 -0.48 22.95 -5.06
N ALA A 19 -0.33 21.68 -5.47
CA ALA A 19 -1.21 20.51 -5.31
C ALA A 19 -2.42 20.38 -6.27
N ALA A 20 -2.53 19.19 -6.87
CA ALA A 20 -3.63 18.68 -7.70
C ALA A 20 -3.64 19.09 -9.19
N CYS A 21 -2.63 18.65 -9.95
CA CYS A 21 -2.90 18.20 -11.31
C CYS A 21 -3.42 16.76 -11.24
N VAL A 22 -4.73 16.58 -11.05
CA VAL A 22 -5.39 15.30 -11.33
C VAL A 22 -6.58 15.60 -12.24
N PRO A 23 -6.67 14.97 -13.44
CA PRO A 23 -7.84 15.08 -14.30
C PRO A 23 -9.08 14.62 -13.53
N SER A 24 -9.99 15.54 -13.27
CA SER A 24 -11.26 15.27 -12.59
C SER A 24 -12.23 14.57 -13.55
N HIS A 25 -11.99 13.29 -13.86
CA HIS A 25 -13.03 12.50 -14.53
C HIS A 25 -14.12 12.16 -13.50
N PRO A 26 -15.39 12.55 -13.71
CA PRO A 26 -16.46 12.48 -12.71
C PRO A 26 -16.93 11.06 -12.34
N ARG A 27 -16.28 9.99 -12.83
CA ARG A 27 -16.68 8.59 -12.55
C ARG A 27 -15.73 7.83 -11.62
N PHE A 28 -14.58 8.39 -11.27
CA PHE A 28 -13.57 7.74 -10.43
C PHE A 28 -13.26 8.59 -9.20
N ARG A 29 -14.25 8.71 -8.30
CA ARG A 29 -14.05 9.26 -6.96
C ARG A 29 -14.67 8.35 -5.92
N ALA A 30 -14.00 7.25 -5.65
CA ALA A 30 -13.89 6.77 -4.29
C ALA A 30 -12.42 6.93 -3.91
N ARG A 31 -12.14 7.96 -3.10
CA ARG A 31 -10.89 8.05 -2.34
C ARG A 31 -10.94 6.87 -1.38
N VAL A 32 -10.37 5.73 -1.76
CA VAL A 32 -10.21 4.60 -0.82
C VAL A 32 -9.33 5.15 0.30
N PRO A 33 -9.82 5.22 1.55
CA PRO A 33 -8.96 5.62 2.64
C PRO A 33 -7.87 4.56 2.73
N ALA A 34 -6.61 4.98 2.59
CA ALA A 34 -5.46 4.15 2.87
C ALA A 34 -5.51 3.73 4.34
N LYS A 35 -6.27 2.69 4.67
CA LYS A 35 -5.92 1.85 5.81
C LYS A 35 -4.74 1.04 5.34
N GLU A 36 -3.58 1.70 5.36
CA GLU A 36 -2.27 1.19 5.02
C GLU A 36 -1.88 0.22 6.15
N LYS A 37 -2.54 -0.94 6.18
CA LYS A 37 -2.16 -2.01 7.08
C LYS A 37 -0.82 -2.56 6.59
N PRO A 38 0.19 -2.68 7.44
CA PRO A 38 1.43 -3.31 7.05
C PRO A 38 1.12 -4.75 6.61
N VAL A 39 1.59 -5.11 5.42
CA VAL A 39 1.36 -6.43 4.82
C VAL A 39 1.92 -7.54 5.70
N ILE A 40 3.10 -7.31 6.30
CA ILE A 40 3.57 -8.12 7.42
C ILE A 40 2.84 -7.63 8.66
N GLU A 41 1.76 -8.30 9.02
CA GLU A 41 0.86 -7.85 10.07
C GLU A 41 1.50 -7.96 11.45
N ARG A 42 2.28 -9.03 11.69
CA ARG A 42 2.96 -9.24 12.97
C ARG A 42 4.21 -10.09 12.87
N ILE A 43 5.16 -9.80 13.76
CA ILE A 43 6.31 -10.64 14.08
C ILE A 43 6.29 -10.88 15.59
N ASP A 44 6.22 -12.15 15.99
CA ASP A 44 6.22 -12.60 17.37
C ASP A 44 7.67 -12.66 17.88
N ALA A 45 8.06 -11.70 18.73
CA ALA A 45 9.40 -11.59 19.27
C ALA A 45 9.78 -12.76 20.20
N GLU A 46 8.80 -13.38 20.86
CA GLU A 46 8.99 -14.53 21.76
C GLU A 46 9.36 -15.77 20.96
N LYS A 47 8.72 -15.97 19.80
CA LYS A 47 9.03 -17.09 18.89
C LYS A 47 10.23 -16.81 17.99
N CYS A 48 10.61 -15.56 17.78
CA CYS A 48 11.72 -15.23 16.91
C CYS A 48 13.04 -15.70 17.51
N VAL A 49 13.69 -16.68 16.88
CA VAL A 49 15.00 -17.21 17.31
C VAL A 49 16.18 -16.42 16.72
N GLY A 50 15.92 -15.36 15.95
CA GLY A 50 16.95 -14.52 15.37
C GLY A 50 17.81 -15.17 14.28
N CYS A 51 17.29 -16.19 13.60
CA CYS A 51 18.02 -16.93 12.56
C CYS A 51 18.33 -16.12 11.28
N GLY A 52 17.69 -14.98 11.05
CA GLY A 52 17.91 -14.15 9.85
C GLY A 52 17.34 -14.71 8.53
N THR A 53 16.77 -15.91 8.51
CA THR A 53 16.25 -16.54 7.28
C THR A 53 15.26 -15.66 6.52
N CYS A 54 14.41 -14.92 7.26
CA CYS A 54 13.43 -14.02 6.67
C CYS A 54 14.05 -12.82 5.94
N VAL A 55 15.21 -12.33 6.40
CA VAL A 55 15.97 -11.26 5.74
C VAL A 55 16.57 -11.79 4.44
N SER A 56 17.20 -12.97 4.48
CA SER A 56 17.85 -13.57 3.30
C SER A 56 16.87 -13.94 2.18
N HIS A 57 15.62 -14.26 2.50
CA HIS A 57 14.60 -14.65 1.52
C HIS A 57 13.72 -13.48 1.07
N CYS A 58 13.90 -12.27 1.60
CA CYS A 58 13.09 -11.12 1.19
C CYS A 58 13.65 -10.54 -0.13
N PRO A 59 12.93 -10.64 -1.26
CA PRO A 59 13.43 -10.12 -2.54
C PRO A 59 13.45 -8.59 -2.59
N LEU A 60 12.70 -7.93 -1.70
CA LEU A 60 12.56 -6.48 -1.61
C LEU A 60 13.25 -5.92 -0.37
N ASP A 61 13.99 -6.75 0.36
CA ASP A 61 14.84 -6.32 1.46
C ASP A 61 14.12 -5.54 2.59
N ALA A 62 12.83 -5.84 2.79
CA ALA A 62 11.94 -5.13 3.71
C ALA A 62 12.18 -5.43 5.21
N LEU A 63 13.00 -6.45 5.53
CA LEU A 63 13.22 -6.97 6.87
C LEU A 63 14.68 -6.77 7.31
N ARG A 64 14.86 -6.57 8.62
CA ARG A 64 16.18 -6.41 9.28
C ARG A 64 16.20 -7.15 10.61
N LEU A 65 17.40 -7.35 11.14
CA LEU A 65 17.62 -7.82 12.51
C LEU A 65 18.03 -6.63 13.38
N ASP A 66 17.48 -6.54 14.58
CA ASP A 66 17.89 -5.56 15.59
C ASP A 66 19.17 -6.00 16.33
N GLU A 67 19.56 -5.23 17.35
CA GLU A 67 20.73 -5.51 18.19
C GLU A 67 20.56 -6.78 19.04
N ASP A 68 19.32 -7.15 19.36
CA ASP A 68 18.94 -8.37 20.08
C ASP A 68 18.81 -9.59 19.14
N GLY A 69 19.09 -9.40 17.85
CA GLY A 69 18.97 -10.41 16.80
C GLY A 69 17.53 -10.74 16.41
N LYS A 70 16.52 -9.99 16.87
CA LYS A 70 15.12 -10.19 16.52
C LYS A 70 14.80 -9.53 15.19
N ALA A 71 13.94 -10.20 14.41
CA ALA A 71 13.50 -9.68 13.13
C ALA A 71 12.49 -8.55 13.32
N PHE A 72 12.68 -7.45 12.60
CA PHE A 72 11.73 -6.34 12.53
C PHE A 72 11.53 -5.89 11.09
N ILE A 73 10.42 -5.17 10.86
CA ILE A 73 10.04 -4.64 9.55
C ILE A 73 10.66 -3.25 9.40
N ALA A 74 11.63 -3.11 8.50
CA ALA A 74 12.29 -1.82 8.24
C ALA A 74 11.51 -0.98 7.23
N TYR A 75 10.99 -1.63 6.18
CA TYR A 75 10.27 -0.98 5.09
C TYR A 75 8.92 -1.68 4.84
N PRO A 76 7.87 -1.34 5.61
CA PRO A 76 6.58 -2.03 5.52
C PRO A 76 5.92 -1.88 4.14
N ASP A 77 6.15 -0.74 3.48
CA ASP A 77 5.59 -0.43 2.16
C ASP A 77 6.27 -1.20 1.02
N ASP A 78 7.46 -1.74 1.24
CA ASP A 78 8.16 -2.52 0.22
C ASP A 78 7.69 -3.99 0.20
N CYS A 79 6.87 -4.42 1.16
CA CYS A 79 6.39 -5.79 1.17
C CYS A 79 5.35 -6.07 0.06
N MET A 80 5.67 -6.99 -0.86
CA MET A 80 4.77 -7.41 -1.95
C MET A 80 3.86 -8.61 -1.62
N THR A 81 3.77 -9.01 -0.35
CA THR A 81 2.95 -10.17 0.07
C THR A 81 3.36 -11.51 -0.58
N CYS A 82 4.67 -11.77 -0.69
CA CYS A 82 5.18 -13.02 -1.30
C CYS A 82 5.18 -14.23 -0.36
N TYR A 83 4.95 -14.05 0.94
CA TYR A 83 4.96 -15.07 2.00
C TYR A 83 6.27 -15.84 2.21
N LEU A 84 7.37 -15.46 1.56
CA LEU A 84 8.63 -16.18 1.70
C LEU A 84 9.15 -16.09 3.14
N CYS A 85 9.04 -14.93 3.79
CA CYS A 85 9.46 -14.75 5.18
C CYS A 85 8.65 -15.62 6.16
N GLU A 86 7.35 -15.78 5.96
CA GLU A 86 6.48 -16.64 6.77
C GLU A 86 6.77 -18.13 6.51
N ARG A 87 6.84 -18.52 5.23
CA ARG A 87 7.08 -19.92 4.82
C ARG A 87 8.42 -20.46 5.29
N PHE A 88 9.48 -19.65 5.22
CA PHE A 88 10.84 -20.08 5.58
C PHE A 88 11.20 -19.80 7.04
N CYS A 89 10.29 -19.22 7.84
CA CYS A 89 10.55 -19.02 9.26
C CYS A 89 10.47 -20.37 10.01
N PRO A 90 11.59 -20.90 10.53
CA PRO A 90 11.58 -22.21 11.20
C PRO A 90 10.79 -22.20 12.50
N SER A 91 10.66 -21.03 13.14
CA SER A 91 9.91 -20.86 14.39
C SER A 91 8.47 -20.37 14.19
N GLY A 92 8.05 -20.12 12.95
CA GLY A 92 6.71 -19.61 12.65
C GLY A 92 6.38 -18.27 13.32
N ALA A 93 7.38 -17.40 13.48
CA ALA A 93 7.26 -16.12 14.18
C ALA A 93 6.61 -15.00 13.34
N ILE A 94 6.51 -15.16 12.02
CA ILE A 94 6.08 -14.09 11.10
C ILE A 94 4.71 -14.45 10.52
N TYR A 95 3.80 -13.48 10.47
CA TYR A 95 2.51 -13.61 9.81
C TYR A 95 2.33 -12.52 8.75
N VAL A 96 2.06 -12.92 7.52
CA VAL A 96 1.82 -12.02 6.39
C VAL A 96 0.32 -12.01 6.10
N HIS A 97 -0.28 -10.82 6.15
CA HIS A 97 -1.67 -10.63 5.80
C HIS A 97 -1.86 -10.75 4.28
N PRO A 98 -2.91 -11.46 3.82
CA PRO A 98 -3.06 -11.78 2.40
C PRO A 98 -3.43 -10.61 1.49
N PHE A 99 -3.93 -9.54 2.08
CA PHE A 99 -4.36 -8.36 1.34
C PHE A 99 -3.53 -7.15 1.75
N ARG A 100 -2.86 -6.53 0.77
CA ARG A 100 -2.16 -5.25 0.94
C ARG A 100 -3.11 -4.05 0.87
N GLU A 101 -4.15 -4.18 0.07
CA GLU A 101 -5.17 -3.17 -0.10
C GLU A 101 -6.52 -3.75 0.33
N GLU A 102 -7.28 -2.97 1.09
CA GLU A 102 -8.67 -3.31 1.36
C GLU A 102 -9.43 -3.11 0.05
N LEU A 103 -9.79 -4.21 -0.60
CA LEU A 103 -10.55 -4.17 -1.84
C LEU A 103 -11.77 -3.28 -1.62
N PRO A 104 -12.11 -2.39 -2.58
CA PRO A 104 -13.39 -1.71 -2.50
C PRO A 104 -14.48 -2.78 -2.35
N PRO A 105 -15.58 -2.50 -1.61
CA PRO A 105 -16.75 -3.35 -1.70
C PRO A 105 -17.02 -3.55 -3.19
N VAL A 106 -17.09 -4.82 -3.58
CA VAL A 106 -17.16 -5.39 -4.92
C VAL A 106 -17.54 -4.39 -6.02
N PHE A 107 -16.85 -4.41 -7.17
CA PHE A 107 -17.14 -3.48 -8.26
C PHE A 107 -18.64 -3.56 -8.63
N PRO A 108 -19.47 -2.55 -8.32
CA PRO A 108 -20.92 -2.66 -8.49
C PRO A 108 -21.33 -2.76 -9.96
N SER A 109 -20.41 -2.41 -10.85
CA SER A 109 -20.55 -2.47 -12.30
C SER A 109 -20.20 -3.82 -12.91
N VAL A 110 -19.62 -4.76 -12.14
CA VAL A 110 -19.27 -6.10 -12.63
C VAL A 110 -20.41 -7.07 -12.24
N PRO A 111 -21.05 -7.76 -13.20
CA PRO A 111 -22.10 -8.73 -12.91
C PRO A 111 -21.65 -9.84 -11.95
N ARG A 112 -22.58 -10.35 -11.13
CA ARG A 112 -22.30 -11.38 -10.12
C ARG A 112 -21.79 -12.68 -10.74
N GLU A 113 -22.26 -13.03 -11.94
CA GLU A 113 -21.77 -14.21 -12.67
C GLU A 113 -20.27 -14.15 -13.04
N LEU A 114 -19.66 -12.96 -13.05
CA LEU A 114 -18.24 -12.74 -13.35
C LEU A 114 -17.39 -12.46 -12.09
N GLY A 115 -17.98 -12.61 -10.89
CA GLY A 115 -17.27 -12.37 -9.62
C GLY A 115 -17.30 -10.93 -9.10
N GLY A 116 -18.20 -10.08 -9.62
CA GLY A 116 -18.46 -8.72 -9.10
C GLY A 116 -19.59 -8.65 -8.08
N GLY A 117 -20.07 -7.43 -7.76
CA GLY A 117 -21.27 -7.24 -6.95
C GLY A 117 -21.47 -5.87 -6.29
N ALA A 118 -22.73 -5.56 -5.98
CA ALA A 118 -23.19 -5.16 -4.65
C ALA A 118 -24.21 -6.23 -4.22
#